data_AF-A0A3D9AIL6-F1
#
_entry.id   AF-A0A3D9AIL6-F1
#
_cell.length_a   1.000
_cell.length_b   1.000
_cell.length_c   1.000
_cell.angle_alpha   90.00
_cell.angle_beta   90.00
_cell.angle_gamma   90.00
#
_symmetry.space_group_name_H-M   'P 1'
#
loop_
_entity.id
_entity.type
_entity.pdbx_description
1 polymer ?
#
loop_
_entity_poly.entity_id
_entity_poly.type
_entity_poly.pdbx_seq_one_letter_code
_entity_poly.pdbx_strand_id
1 'polypeptide(L)'
;MNIPENFTEFLYWIKKRTETLWSNENDCLKGFYGAKWQPLSEEQIDSIELKYAIKFTSAHREFLKILHAIDKKEIVEYEEDGKIISEESTFFYNWLEDEEEILKTMKEPYQWMFDDIDSVNKVWLKSWGIKPKSAEKRKEIFDKWFSNVPSLLPLTGSVFVVSDENLEWQPILSVRGSDILIMGWDFRTGLLNEIRNHLDIYIDIFDEEDQMFYPELLPEVQEIFDENIMYNKTKDVPFLKEMMLYWSSGWSGFGLNYFPEGTRGHPITKTFIAEEEI
;
A
#
# COMPACT_ATOMS: atom_id res chain seq x y z
N MET A 1 -17.80 6.18 16.78
CA MET A 1 -17.98 4.90 16.04
C MET A 1 -17.21 3.81 16.76
N ASN A 2 -17.66 2.55 16.76
CA ASN A 2 -16.90 1.45 17.37
C ASN A 2 -16.28 0.58 16.26
N ILE A 3 -14.95 0.63 16.12
CA ILE A 3 -14.19 -0.16 15.13
C ILE A 3 -13.60 -1.38 15.85
N PRO A 4 -13.96 -2.62 15.48
CA PRO A 4 -13.50 -3.80 16.19
C PRO A 4 -11.96 -3.93 16.22
N GLU A 5 -11.43 -4.40 17.35
CA GLU A 5 -10.02 -4.78 17.50
C GLU A 5 -9.74 -6.19 16.99
N ASN A 6 -10.69 -7.12 17.16
CA ASN A 6 -10.59 -8.46 16.61
C ASN A 6 -10.60 -8.38 15.08
N PHE A 7 -9.58 -8.96 14.43
CA PHE A 7 -9.39 -8.80 12.99
C PHE A 7 -10.54 -9.38 12.15
N THR A 8 -11.04 -10.57 12.47
CA THR A 8 -12.17 -11.17 11.76
C THR A 8 -13.44 -10.32 11.92
N GLU A 9 -13.75 -9.86 13.14
CA GLU A 9 -14.88 -8.96 13.38
C GLU A 9 -14.72 -7.63 12.62
N PHE A 10 -13.51 -7.11 12.54
CA PHE A 10 -13.17 -5.91 11.78
C PHE A 10 -13.41 -6.10 10.27
N LEU A 11 -13.05 -7.25 9.70
CA LEU A 11 -13.31 -7.54 8.28
C LEU A 11 -14.82 -7.61 7.99
N TYR A 12 -15.61 -8.23 8.88
CA TYR A 12 -17.08 -8.22 8.75
C TYR A 12 -17.67 -6.82 8.96
N TRP A 13 -17.07 -6.01 9.82
CA TRP A 13 -17.43 -4.60 10.00
C TRP A 13 -17.19 -3.79 8.72
N ILE A 14 -16.04 -3.96 8.06
CA ILE A 14 -15.77 -3.40 6.72
C ILE A 14 -16.85 -3.85 5.75
N LYS A 15 -17.05 -5.17 5.60
CA LYS A 15 -17.99 -5.76 4.64
C LYS A 15 -19.36 -5.10 4.76
N LYS A 16 -19.89 -5.06 5.99
CA LYS A 16 -21.21 -4.49 6.27
C LYS A 16 -21.26 -3.01 5.93
N ARG A 17 -20.23 -2.24 6.31
CA ARG A 17 -20.22 -0.79 6.14
C ARG A 17 -20.11 -0.40 4.67
N THR A 18 -19.19 -1.02 3.93
CA THR A 18 -19.04 -0.77 2.49
C THR A 18 -20.29 -1.18 1.73
N GLU A 19 -20.83 -2.40 1.95
CA GLU A 19 -22.04 -2.86 1.25
C GLU A 19 -23.29 -2.03 1.62
N THR A 20 -23.33 -1.45 2.82
CA THR A 20 -24.40 -0.50 3.20
C THR A 20 -24.27 0.79 2.41
N LEU A 21 -23.08 1.38 2.32
CA LEU A 21 -22.84 2.61 1.57
C LEU A 21 -23.09 2.40 0.07
N TRP A 22 -22.58 1.30 -0.47
CA TRP A 22 -22.77 0.89 -1.86
C TRP A 22 -24.23 0.61 -2.22
N SER A 23 -25.11 0.36 -1.24
CA SER A 23 -26.54 0.19 -1.49
C SER A 23 -27.30 1.50 -1.76
N ASN A 24 -26.68 2.66 -1.52
CA ASN A 24 -27.25 3.97 -1.83
C ASN A 24 -26.49 4.63 -2.99
N GLU A 25 -27.17 4.79 -4.13
CA GLU A 25 -26.58 5.38 -5.35
C GLU A 25 -26.01 6.79 -5.13
N ASN A 26 -26.60 7.58 -4.22
CA ASN A 26 -26.18 8.95 -3.97
C ASN A 26 -24.92 9.06 -3.08
N ASP A 27 -24.64 8.03 -2.28
CA ASP A 27 -23.55 8.05 -1.30
C ASP A 27 -22.35 7.21 -1.77
N CYS A 28 -22.55 6.34 -2.77
CA CYS A 28 -21.50 5.44 -3.25
C CYS A 28 -20.63 6.09 -4.33
N LEU A 29 -19.33 5.74 -4.34
CA LEU A 29 -18.42 6.12 -5.42
C LEU A 29 -18.85 5.47 -6.75
N LYS A 30 -18.48 6.11 -7.87
CA LYS A 30 -18.84 5.65 -9.22
C LYS A 30 -18.36 4.22 -9.46
N GLY A 31 -19.24 3.38 -10.01
CA GLY A 31 -18.98 1.97 -10.26
C GLY A 31 -19.33 1.03 -9.10
N PHE A 32 -19.57 1.55 -7.88
CA PHE A 32 -19.81 0.72 -6.71
C PHE A 32 -21.29 0.51 -6.36
N TYR A 33 -22.25 1.15 -7.04
CA TYR A 33 -23.66 0.99 -6.70
C TYR A 33 -24.08 -0.49 -6.78
N GLY A 34 -24.54 -1.02 -5.65
CA GLY A 34 -24.94 -2.42 -5.47
C GLY A 34 -23.79 -3.43 -5.43
N ALA A 35 -22.54 -3.00 -5.35
CA ALA A 35 -21.37 -3.87 -5.26
C ALA A 35 -21.42 -4.76 -4.01
N LYS A 36 -20.86 -5.98 -4.12
CA LYS A 36 -20.77 -6.96 -3.04
C LYS A 36 -19.42 -7.65 -3.05
N TRP A 37 -18.93 -7.98 -1.85
CA TRP A 37 -17.71 -8.77 -1.73
C TRP A 37 -17.94 -10.24 -2.08
N GLN A 38 -16.97 -10.81 -2.80
CA GLN A 38 -16.87 -12.18 -3.28
C GLN A 38 -15.76 -12.92 -2.51
N PRO A 39 -16.11 -13.63 -1.41
CA PRO A 39 -15.13 -14.33 -0.59
C PRO A 39 -14.58 -15.59 -1.27
N LEU A 40 -13.38 -16.01 -0.87
CA LEU A 40 -12.80 -17.30 -1.25
C LEU A 40 -13.02 -18.38 -0.18
N SER A 41 -13.14 -19.63 -0.63
CA SER A 41 -13.01 -20.81 0.23
C SER A 41 -11.55 -21.13 0.53
N GLU A 42 -11.31 -21.91 1.59
CA GLU A 42 -9.96 -22.41 1.89
C GLU A 42 -9.35 -23.20 0.73
N GLU A 43 -10.14 -24.05 0.07
CA GLU A 43 -9.67 -24.85 -1.08
C GLU A 43 -9.25 -23.96 -2.27
N GLN A 44 -9.94 -22.84 -2.48
CA GLN A 44 -9.57 -21.87 -3.50
C GLN A 44 -8.26 -21.17 -3.14
N ILE A 45 -8.11 -20.73 -1.89
CA ILE A 45 -6.88 -20.10 -1.40
C ILE A 45 -5.70 -21.05 -1.54
N ASP A 46 -5.85 -22.31 -1.12
CA ASP A 46 -4.79 -23.34 -1.24
C ASP A 46 -4.42 -23.59 -2.71
N SER A 47 -5.41 -23.61 -3.61
CA SER A 47 -5.18 -23.75 -5.05
C SER A 47 -4.42 -22.56 -5.65
N ILE A 48 -4.69 -21.35 -5.17
CA ILE A 48 -3.98 -20.13 -5.58
C ILE A 48 -2.53 -20.17 -5.10
N GLU A 49 -2.27 -20.49 -3.82
CA GLU A 49 -0.91 -20.62 -3.29
C GLU A 49 -0.07 -21.62 -4.10
N LEU A 50 -0.67 -22.77 -4.46
CA LEU A 50 -0.04 -23.76 -5.33
C LEU A 50 0.19 -23.24 -6.76
N LYS A 51 -0.81 -22.60 -7.38
CA LYS A 51 -0.73 -22.10 -8.77
C LYS A 51 0.37 -21.07 -8.95
N TYR A 52 0.47 -20.11 -8.02
CA TYR A 52 1.43 -19.00 -8.12
C TYR A 52 2.74 -19.26 -7.37
N ALA A 53 2.87 -20.40 -6.68
CA ALA A 53 4.01 -20.72 -5.81
C ALA A 53 4.28 -19.63 -4.76
N ILE A 54 3.20 -19.09 -4.19
CA ILE A 54 3.23 -18.08 -3.13
C ILE A 54 2.68 -18.66 -1.83
N LYS A 55 2.78 -17.89 -0.76
CA LYS A 55 2.15 -18.21 0.52
C LYS A 55 1.53 -16.95 1.10
N PHE A 56 0.24 -16.96 1.37
CA PHE A 56 -0.41 -15.85 2.05
C PHE A 56 -0.11 -15.91 3.55
N THR A 57 -0.02 -14.74 4.19
CA THR A 57 0.01 -14.68 5.66
C THR A 57 -1.35 -15.06 6.23
N SER A 58 -1.41 -15.44 7.50
CA SER A 58 -2.65 -15.75 8.22
C SER A 58 -3.68 -14.64 8.12
N ALA A 59 -3.28 -13.38 8.30
CA ALA A 59 -4.14 -12.21 8.13
C ALA A 59 -4.60 -12.04 6.68
N HIS A 60 -3.73 -12.25 5.70
CA HIS A 60 -4.10 -12.18 4.28
C HIS A 60 -5.12 -13.27 3.92
N ARG A 61 -4.93 -14.51 4.37
CA ARG A 61 -5.92 -15.59 4.17
C ARG A 61 -7.29 -15.24 4.76
N GLU A 62 -7.31 -14.65 5.96
CA GLU A 62 -8.56 -14.23 6.60
C GLU A 62 -9.25 -13.09 5.83
N PHE A 63 -8.48 -12.13 5.30
CA PHE A 63 -8.98 -11.12 4.38
C PHE A 63 -9.62 -11.75 3.14
N LEU A 64 -8.94 -12.70 2.48
CA LEU A 64 -9.45 -13.37 1.28
C LEU A 64 -10.76 -14.13 1.52
N LYS A 65 -10.96 -14.68 2.71
CA LYS A 65 -12.21 -15.38 3.09
C LYS A 65 -13.42 -14.47 3.24
N ILE A 66 -13.24 -13.16 3.33
CA ILE A 66 -14.31 -12.22 3.66
C ILE A 66 -14.44 -11.10 2.61
N LEU A 67 -13.32 -10.52 2.19
CA LEU A 67 -13.19 -9.30 1.41
C LEU A 67 -12.28 -9.47 0.16
N HIS A 68 -12.13 -10.68 -0.37
CA HIS A 68 -11.17 -10.96 -1.46
C HIS A 68 -11.28 -10.00 -2.67
N ALA A 69 -12.46 -9.89 -3.27
CA ALA A 69 -12.73 -9.02 -4.41
C ALA A 69 -14.20 -8.58 -4.38
N ILE A 70 -14.59 -7.64 -5.24
CA ILE A 70 -16.00 -7.25 -5.42
C ILE A 70 -16.52 -7.67 -6.80
N ASP A 71 -17.83 -7.79 -6.93
CA ASP A 71 -18.52 -8.18 -8.17
C ASP A 71 -18.68 -7.04 -9.20
N LYS A 72 -17.93 -5.94 -9.03
CA LYS A 72 -17.93 -4.74 -9.87
C LYS A 72 -16.52 -4.26 -10.15
N LYS A 73 -16.35 -3.49 -11.21
CA LYS A 73 -15.14 -2.69 -11.44
C LYS A 73 -15.39 -1.27 -10.95
N GLU A 74 -14.36 -0.64 -10.41
CA GLU A 74 -14.37 0.78 -10.07
C GLU A 74 -14.39 1.59 -11.37
N ILE A 75 -15.05 2.76 -11.36
CA ILE A 75 -14.98 3.70 -12.47
C ILE A 75 -14.13 4.88 -12.03
N VAL A 76 -12.94 5.00 -12.61
CA VAL A 76 -12.02 6.13 -12.38
C VAL A 76 -12.23 7.15 -13.47
N GLU A 77 -12.38 8.42 -13.09
CA GLU A 77 -12.47 9.54 -14.03
C GLU A 77 -11.32 10.50 -13.81
N TYR A 78 -10.66 10.90 -14.90
CA TYR A 78 -9.60 11.90 -14.87
C TYR A 78 -9.66 12.78 -16.12
N GLU A 79 -9.08 13.97 -16.03
CA GLU A 79 -9.01 14.91 -17.15
C GLU A 79 -7.70 14.71 -17.92
N GLU A 80 -7.81 14.48 -19.23
CA GLU A 80 -6.68 14.43 -20.15
C GLU A 80 -7.01 15.30 -21.38
N ASP A 81 -6.13 16.25 -21.70
CA ASP A 81 -6.31 17.21 -22.80
C ASP A 81 -7.67 17.94 -22.81
N GLY A 82 -8.17 18.32 -21.62
CA GLY A 82 -9.45 19.03 -21.47
C GLY A 82 -10.69 18.15 -21.66
N LYS A 83 -10.52 16.82 -21.68
CA LYS A 83 -11.62 15.84 -21.76
C LYS A 83 -11.62 14.97 -20.52
N ILE A 84 -12.81 14.72 -19.99
CA ILE A 84 -13.00 13.71 -18.95
C ILE A 84 -12.96 12.34 -19.63
N ILE A 85 -11.98 11.53 -19.24
CA ILE A 85 -11.87 10.11 -19.58
C ILE A 85 -12.41 9.32 -18.40
N SER A 86 -13.14 8.25 -18.69
CA SER A 86 -13.71 7.33 -17.72
C SER A 86 -13.22 5.91 -18.04
N GLU A 87 -12.56 5.27 -17.09
CA GLU A 87 -11.97 3.94 -17.25
C GLU A 87 -12.42 3.01 -16.12
N GLU A 88 -12.54 1.72 -16.44
CA GLU A 88 -12.78 0.68 -15.44
C GLU A 88 -11.45 0.24 -14.81
N SER A 89 -11.44 0.16 -13.48
CA SER A 89 -10.28 -0.26 -12.69
C SER A 89 -10.65 -1.41 -11.75
N THR A 90 -9.68 -2.28 -11.49
CA THR A 90 -9.80 -3.36 -10.49
C THR A 90 -9.67 -2.79 -9.08
N PHE A 91 -10.71 -2.90 -8.25
CA PHE A 91 -10.69 -2.36 -6.89
C PHE A 91 -9.84 -3.21 -5.92
N PHE A 92 -10.03 -4.52 -5.90
CA PHE A 92 -9.12 -5.50 -5.30
C PHE A 92 -8.96 -6.65 -6.28
N TYR A 93 -7.76 -7.19 -6.43
CA TYR A 93 -7.49 -8.23 -7.40
C TYR A 93 -8.31 -9.49 -7.11
N ASN A 94 -9.08 -9.93 -8.09
CA ASN A 94 -9.74 -11.22 -8.07
C ASN A 94 -8.74 -12.30 -8.48
N TRP A 95 -8.18 -13.02 -7.52
CA TRP A 95 -7.22 -14.11 -7.72
C TRP A 95 -7.74 -15.29 -8.57
N LEU A 96 -9.05 -15.35 -8.85
CA LEU A 96 -9.64 -16.33 -9.75
C LEU A 96 -9.76 -15.85 -11.20
N GLU A 97 -9.79 -14.53 -11.42
CA GLU A 97 -10.18 -13.93 -12.72
C GLU A 97 -9.12 -12.99 -13.30
N ASP A 98 -8.36 -12.27 -12.46
CA ASP A 98 -7.44 -11.21 -12.87
C ASP A 98 -5.98 -11.72 -13.05
N GLU A 99 -5.78 -12.94 -13.59
CA GLU A 99 -4.46 -13.60 -13.64
C GLU A 99 -3.39 -12.76 -14.37
N GLU A 100 -3.72 -12.16 -15.51
CA GLU A 100 -2.76 -11.35 -16.28
C GLU A 100 -2.32 -10.12 -15.49
N GLU A 101 -3.26 -9.43 -14.85
CA GLU A 101 -3.00 -8.23 -14.05
C GLU A 101 -2.16 -8.58 -12.82
N ILE A 102 -2.52 -9.63 -12.09
CA ILE A 102 -1.77 -10.11 -10.92
C ILE A 102 -0.32 -10.47 -11.31
N LEU A 103 -0.12 -11.22 -12.39
CA LEU A 103 1.23 -11.62 -12.82
C LEU A 103 2.08 -10.43 -13.29
N LYS A 104 1.44 -9.39 -13.82
CA LYS A 104 2.09 -8.13 -14.14
C LYS A 104 2.48 -7.40 -12.85
N THR A 105 1.53 -7.15 -11.96
CA THR A 105 1.73 -6.41 -10.70
C THR A 105 2.73 -7.09 -9.77
N MET A 106 2.79 -8.42 -9.72
CA MET A 106 3.83 -9.15 -8.97
C MET A 106 5.26 -8.88 -9.46
N LYS A 107 5.45 -8.44 -10.72
CA LYS A 107 6.77 -8.12 -11.29
C LYS A 107 7.12 -6.63 -11.17
N GLU A 108 6.13 -5.78 -10.98
CA GLU A 108 6.27 -4.32 -10.98
C GLU A 108 7.24 -3.81 -9.91
N PRO A 109 7.22 -4.29 -8.63
CA PRO A 109 8.19 -3.85 -7.63
C PRO A 109 9.66 -4.02 -8.07
N TYR A 110 10.00 -5.16 -8.68
CA TYR A 110 11.34 -5.39 -9.22
C TYR A 110 11.66 -4.38 -10.33
N GLN A 111 10.75 -4.22 -11.29
CA GLN A 111 10.96 -3.36 -12.47
C GLN A 111 11.13 -1.91 -12.06
N TRP A 112 10.19 -1.37 -11.29
CA TRP A 112 10.22 0.03 -10.88
C TRP A 112 11.43 0.35 -10.00
N MET A 113 11.79 -0.53 -9.05
CA MET A 113 12.96 -0.30 -8.20
C MET A 113 14.27 -0.36 -9.00
N PHE A 114 14.36 -1.27 -9.98
CA PHE A 114 15.52 -1.35 -10.84
C PHE A 114 15.64 -0.13 -11.76
N ASP A 115 14.53 0.31 -12.35
CA ASP A 115 14.48 1.49 -13.21
C ASP A 115 14.98 2.74 -12.47
N ASP A 116 14.68 2.85 -11.17
CA ASP A 116 15.11 3.96 -10.32
C ASP A 116 16.64 4.09 -10.11
N ILE A 117 17.39 3.01 -10.33
CA ILE A 117 18.86 3.03 -10.25
C ILE A 117 19.46 3.89 -11.37
N ASP A 118 18.88 3.79 -12.56
CA ASP A 118 19.37 4.42 -13.78
C ASP A 118 18.49 5.60 -14.27
N SER A 119 17.33 5.82 -13.66
CA SER A 119 16.46 6.98 -13.91
C SER A 119 17.05 8.30 -13.40
N VAL A 120 16.27 9.38 -13.44
CA VAL A 120 16.58 10.66 -12.78
C VAL A 120 16.78 10.51 -11.26
N ASN A 121 16.15 9.51 -10.65
CA ASN A 121 16.23 9.26 -9.22
C ASN A 121 17.60 8.73 -8.79
N LYS A 122 18.36 8.09 -9.68
CA LYS A 122 19.75 7.62 -9.45
C LYS A 122 19.92 6.91 -8.10
N VAL A 123 18.97 6.05 -7.75
CA VAL A 123 18.95 5.37 -6.45
C VAL A 123 20.13 4.43 -6.32
N TRP A 124 20.84 4.53 -5.20
CA TRP A 124 21.92 3.61 -4.86
C TRP A 124 22.06 3.54 -3.35
N LEU A 125 21.77 2.37 -2.77
CA LEU A 125 21.75 2.21 -1.31
C LEU A 125 23.16 2.26 -0.73
N LYS A 126 23.27 2.74 0.51
CA LYS A 126 24.55 2.82 1.21
C LYS A 126 25.15 1.43 1.43
N SER A 127 24.31 0.44 1.71
CA SER A 127 24.72 -0.96 1.87
C SER A 127 25.26 -1.61 0.59
N TRP A 128 24.99 -1.03 -0.58
CA TRP A 128 25.49 -1.52 -1.87
C TRP A 128 26.93 -1.07 -2.16
N GLY A 129 27.46 -0.11 -1.40
CA GLY A 129 28.83 0.40 -1.55
C GLY A 129 28.98 1.42 -2.68
N ILE A 130 30.17 1.49 -3.28
CA ILE A 130 30.46 2.40 -4.40
C ILE A 130 29.65 1.99 -5.63
N LYS A 131 28.99 2.95 -6.28
CA LYS A 131 28.16 2.70 -7.46
C LYS A 131 29.03 2.36 -8.68
N PRO A 132 28.88 1.15 -9.26
CA PRO A 132 29.63 0.77 -10.45
C PRO A 132 29.22 1.55 -11.69
N LYS A 133 30.19 1.80 -12.58
CA LYS A 133 29.92 2.37 -13.91
C LYS A 133 29.18 1.40 -14.85
N SER A 134 29.47 0.10 -14.75
CA SER A 134 28.84 -0.94 -15.56
C SER A 134 27.39 -1.15 -15.12
N ALA A 135 26.47 -1.09 -16.10
CA ALA A 135 25.05 -1.38 -15.87
C ALA A 135 24.83 -2.84 -15.46
N GLU A 136 25.60 -3.76 -16.03
CA GLU A 136 25.57 -5.18 -15.71
C GLU A 136 25.96 -5.41 -14.24
N LYS A 137 26.99 -4.71 -13.75
CA LYS A 137 27.41 -4.83 -12.35
C LYS A 137 26.40 -4.21 -11.38
N ARG A 138 25.76 -3.10 -11.75
CA ARG A 138 24.64 -2.52 -10.98
C ARG A 138 23.48 -3.51 -10.88
N LYS A 139 23.11 -4.13 -12.00
CA LYS A 139 22.07 -5.16 -12.02
C LYS A 139 22.41 -6.36 -11.18
N GLU A 140 23.65 -6.87 -11.22
CA GLU A 140 24.08 -8.00 -10.40
C GLU A 140 23.92 -7.72 -8.89
N ILE A 141 24.29 -6.51 -8.45
CA ILE A 141 24.14 -6.08 -7.06
C ILE A 141 22.66 -5.98 -6.68
N PHE A 142 21.85 -5.37 -7.56
CA PHE A 142 20.41 -5.25 -7.37
C PHE A 142 19.73 -6.62 -7.30
N ASP A 143 19.98 -7.53 -8.25
CA ASP A 143 19.40 -8.87 -8.30
C ASP A 143 19.69 -9.64 -7.01
N LYS A 144 20.95 -9.55 -6.54
CA LYS A 144 21.37 -10.17 -5.28
C LYS A 144 20.61 -9.56 -4.10
N TRP A 145 20.47 -8.25 -4.03
CA TRP A 145 19.70 -7.60 -2.97
C TRP A 145 18.21 -7.97 -3.03
N PHE A 146 17.58 -7.85 -4.21
CA PHE A 146 16.15 -8.09 -4.40
C PHE A 146 15.75 -9.54 -4.13
N SER A 147 16.63 -10.51 -4.42
CA SER A 147 16.39 -11.93 -4.07
C SER A 147 16.23 -12.21 -2.57
N ASN A 148 16.57 -11.25 -1.70
CA ASN A 148 16.35 -11.34 -0.26
C ASN A 148 15.12 -10.54 0.21
N VAL A 149 14.50 -9.74 -0.66
CA VAL A 149 13.29 -8.98 -0.33
C VAL A 149 12.13 -9.97 -0.16
N PRO A 150 11.34 -9.87 0.93
CA PRO A 150 10.14 -10.68 1.09
C PRO A 150 9.19 -10.53 -0.10
N SER A 151 8.45 -11.58 -0.43
CA SER A 151 7.47 -11.50 -1.51
C SER A 151 6.44 -10.40 -1.23
N LEU A 152 6.18 -9.56 -2.22
CA LEU A 152 5.17 -8.51 -2.16
C LEU A 152 3.94 -9.01 -2.92
N LEU A 153 2.88 -9.34 -2.18
CA LEU A 153 1.65 -9.89 -2.77
C LEU A 153 0.65 -8.78 -3.04
N PRO A 154 0.15 -8.63 -4.28
CA PRO A 154 -0.70 -7.50 -4.64
C PRO A 154 -2.08 -7.58 -3.96
N LEU A 155 -2.58 -6.44 -3.51
CA LEU A 155 -3.96 -6.27 -3.02
C LEU A 155 -4.79 -5.49 -4.04
N THR A 156 -4.30 -4.31 -4.40
CA THR A 156 -4.93 -3.38 -5.34
C THR A 156 -3.89 -2.38 -5.83
N GLY A 157 -4.02 -1.91 -7.08
CA GLY A 157 -3.15 -0.90 -7.66
C GLY A 157 -1.66 -1.13 -7.36
N SER A 158 -1.06 -0.21 -6.59
CA SER A 158 0.35 -0.28 -6.17
C SER A 158 0.53 -0.71 -4.71
N VAL A 159 -0.47 -1.37 -4.12
CA VAL A 159 -0.52 -1.74 -2.70
C VAL A 159 -0.32 -3.24 -2.52
N PHE A 160 0.60 -3.59 -1.62
CA PHE A 160 1.11 -4.93 -1.44
C PHE A 160 1.15 -5.35 0.04
N VAL A 161 0.89 -6.62 0.29
CA VAL A 161 1.16 -7.29 1.56
C VAL A 161 2.60 -7.79 1.55
N VAL A 162 3.35 -7.50 2.62
CA VAL A 162 4.65 -8.15 2.85
C VAL A 162 4.42 -9.58 3.33
N SER A 163 4.69 -10.55 2.46
CA SER A 163 4.46 -11.96 2.72
C SER A 163 5.60 -12.60 3.50
N ASP A 164 5.68 -12.29 4.79
CA ASP A 164 6.60 -12.93 5.74
C ASP A 164 5.93 -13.11 7.11
N GLU A 165 5.62 -14.36 7.45
CA GLU A 165 4.99 -14.74 8.73
C GLU A 165 5.94 -14.62 9.93
N ASN A 166 7.24 -14.39 9.70
CA ASN A 166 8.20 -14.22 10.79
C ASN A 166 8.26 -12.76 11.30
N LEU A 167 7.60 -11.83 10.61
CA LEU A 167 7.54 -10.45 11.05
C LEU A 167 6.55 -10.29 12.21
N GLU A 168 6.96 -9.57 13.24
CA GLU A 168 6.08 -9.19 14.35
C GLU A 168 4.93 -8.28 13.87
N TRP A 169 5.25 -7.41 12.91
CA TRP A 169 4.31 -6.52 12.23
C TRP A 169 4.18 -6.98 10.78
N GLN A 170 2.97 -7.03 10.25
CA GLN A 170 2.70 -7.45 8.87
C GLN A 170 2.30 -6.22 8.05
N PRO A 171 3.27 -5.39 7.62
CA PRO A 171 2.97 -4.11 7.01
C PRO A 171 2.33 -4.27 5.64
N ILE A 172 1.44 -3.34 5.35
CA ILE A 172 0.89 -3.09 4.02
C ILE A 172 1.65 -1.91 3.42
N LEU A 173 2.17 -2.09 2.22
CA LEU A 173 3.03 -1.11 1.56
C LEU A 173 2.41 -0.60 0.27
N SER A 174 2.50 0.69 0.01
CA SER A 174 2.36 1.24 -1.34
C SER A 174 3.75 1.34 -1.96
N VAL A 175 3.97 0.73 -3.11
CA VAL A 175 5.29 0.57 -3.73
C VAL A 175 5.25 1.14 -5.14
N ARG A 176 6.04 2.19 -5.39
CA ARG A 176 6.30 2.73 -6.73
C ARG A 176 7.79 3.06 -6.87
N GLY A 177 8.55 2.06 -7.34
CA GLY A 177 9.99 2.15 -7.40
C GLY A 177 10.60 2.25 -6.00
N SER A 178 11.49 3.22 -5.81
CA SER A 178 12.10 3.52 -4.51
C SER A 178 11.18 4.32 -3.58
N ASP A 179 10.07 4.89 -4.09
CA ASP A 179 9.05 5.51 -3.26
C ASP A 179 8.15 4.41 -2.68
N ILE A 180 8.41 4.07 -1.41
CA ILE A 180 7.74 3.00 -0.69
C ILE A 180 7.18 3.58 0.59
N LEU A 181 5.85 3.56 0.71
CA LEU A 181 5.11 4.10 1.84
C LEU A 181 4.47 2.97 2.65
N ILE A 182 4.42 3.15 3.97
CA ILE A 182 3.70 2.25 4.86
C ILE A 182 2.24 2.71 4.88
N MET A 183 1.35 1.89 4.33
CA MET A 183 -0.10 2.12 4.40
C MET A 183 -0.66 1.78 5.78
N GLY A 184 -0.03 0.82 6.46
CA GLY A 184 -0.27 0.44 7.85
C GLY A 184 0.74 -0.62 8.30
N TRP A 185 1.05 -0.68 9.59
CA TRP A 185 1.95 -1.70 10.16
C TRP A 185 1.29 -3.06 10.39
N ASP A 186 -0.02 -3.14 10.22
CA ASP A 186 -0.77 -4.37 10.21
C ASP A 186 -1.88 -4.30 9.15
N PHE A 187 -2.51 -5.45 8.91
CA PHE A 187 -3.57 -5.57 7.90
C PHE A 187 -4.80 -4.71 8.23
N ARG A 188 -5.11 -4.49 9.52
CA ARG A 188 -6.26 -3.70 9.95
C ARG A 188 -6.07 -2.22 9.60
N THR A 189 -4.92 -1.64 9.95
CA THR A 189 -4.63 -0.24 9.64
C THR A 189 -4.35 -0.03 8.16
N GLY A 190 -3.71 -0.99 7.49
CA GLY A 190 -3.52 -0.96 6.05
C GLY A 190 -4.85 -0.91 5.29
N LEU A 191 -5.81 -1.76 5.66
CA LEU A 191 -7.16 -1.71 5.06
C LEU A 191 -7.90 -0.42 5.43
N LEU A 192 -7.88 0.00 6.70
CA LEU A 192 -8.52 1.27 7.09
C LEU A 192 -8.03 2.44 6.24
N ASN A 193 -6.73 2.49 5.93
CA ASN A 193 -6.17 3.53 5.07
C ASN A 193 -6.58 3.36 3.61
N GLU A 194 -6.48 2.14 3.07
CA GLU A 194 -6.73 1.87 1.66
C GLU A 194 -8.18 2.14 1.25
N ILE A 195 -9.14 1.68 2.07
CA ILE A 195 -10.56 1.75 1.73
C ILE A 195 -11.31 2.87 2.44
N ARG A 196 -10.60 3.83 3.06
CA ARG A 196 -11.18 4.92 3.88
C ARG A 196 -12.34 5.67 3.21
N ASN A 197 -12.25 5.88 1.90
CA ASN A 197 -13.26 6.59 1.11
C ASN A 197 -14.58 5.79 0.97
N HIS A 198 -14.58 4.50 1.31
CA HIS A 198 -15.76 3.63 1.31
C HIS A 198 -16.26 3.28 2.70
N LEU A 199 -15.77 3.97 3.73
CA LEU A 199 -16.10 3.66 5.12
C LEU A 199 -16.88 4.78 5.81
N ASP A 200 -17.14 5.95 5.21
CA ASP A 200 -17.86 7.04 5.89
C ASP A 200 -17.26 7.31 7.28
N ILE A 201 -15.94 7.53 7.31
CA ILE A 201 -15.13 7.73 8.53
C ILE A 201 -14.60 9.16 8.65
N TYR A 202 -15.23 10.08 7.93
CA TYR A 202 -14.86 11.49 7.88
C TYR A 202 -15.92 12.36 8.56
N ILE A 203 -15.48 13.52 9.02
CA ILE A 203 -16.32 14.64 9.45
C ILE A 203 -15.91 15.89 8.68
N ASP A 204 -16.88 16.70 8.30
CA ASP A 204 -16.61 17.98 7.67
C ASP A 204 -16.27 19.02 8.75
N ILE A 205 -15.05 19.54 8.71
CA ILE A 205 -14.58 20.62 9.59
C ILE A 205 -14.49 21.90 8.77
N PHE A 206 -15.08 22.98 9.28
CA PHE A 206 -15.03 24.28 8.64
C PHE A 206 -13.69 24.95 8.95
N ASP A 207 -12.92 25.24 7.92
CA ASP A 207 -11.70 26.04 8.02
C ASP A 207 -12.04 27.54 7.86
N GLU A 208 -11.72 28.34 8.87
CA GLU A 208 -12.00 29.77 8.87
C GLU A 208 -11.09 30.57 7.93
N GLU A 209 -9.87 30.10 7.65
CA GLU A 209 -8.92 30.80 6.78
C GLU A 209 -9.34 30.68 5.31
N ASP A 210 -9.70 29.47 4.91
CA ASP A 210 -10.09 29.13 3.53
C ASP A 210 -11.59 29.29 3.27
N GLN A 211 -12.40 29.51 4.31
CA GLN A 211 -13.86 29.68 4.24
C GLN A 211 -14.58 28.50 3.56
N MET A 212 -14.11 27.28 3.81
CA MET A 212 -14.71 26.06 3.26
C MET A 212 -14.58 24.86 4.21
N PHE A 213 -15.34 23.81 3.93
CA PHE A 213 -15.28 22.56 4.70
C PHE A 213 -14.21 21.64 4.12
N TYR A 214 -13.42 21.05 5.02
CA TYR A 214 -12.46 19.99 4.70
C TYR A 214 -12.85 18.69 5.41
N PRO A 215 -12.74 17.54 4.73
CA PRO A 215 -12.95 16.26 5.37
C PRO A 215 -11.76 15.94 6.27
N GLU A 216 -12.03 15.76 7.57
CA GLU A 216 -11.06 15.23 8.53
C GLU A 216 -11.50 13.85 9.01
N LEU A 217 -10.54 12.99 9.37
CA LEU A 217 -10.86 11.70 9.95
C LEU A 217 -11.59 11.88 11.29
N LEU A 218 -12.53 10.99 11.57
CA LEU A 218 -13.10 10.87 12.91
C LEU A 218 -11.98 10.73 13.96
N PRO A 219 -12.05 11.41 15.12
CA PRO A 219 -10.96 11.39 16.12
C PRO A 219 -10.54 9.98 16.55
N GLU A 220 -11.50 9.06 16.72
CA GLU A 220 -11.22 7.67 17.08
C GLU A 220 -10.49 6.88 15.96
N VAL A 221 -10.60 7.31 14.71
CA VAL A 221 -9.89 6.72 13.57
C VAL A 221 -8.49 7.31 13.47
N GLN A 222 -8.37 8.62 13.69
CA GLN A 222 -7.07 9.28 13.75
C GLN A 222 -6.18 8.68 14.84
N GLU A 223 -6.75 8.42 16.03
CA GLU A 223 -6.04 7.77 17.14
C GLU A 223 -5.47 6.40 16.76
N ILE A 224 -6.23 5.57 16.02
CA ILE A 224 -5.75 4.27 15.50
C ILE A 224 -4.51 4.45 14.62
N PHE A 225 -4.50 5.44 13.72
CA PHE A 225 -3.35 5.69 12.84
C PHE A 225 -2.16 6.24 13.61
N ASP A 226 -2.39 7.20 14.52
CA ASP A 226 -1.36 7.81 15.34
C ASP A 226 -0.64 6.75 16.20
N GLU A 227 -1.40 5.83 16.82
CA GLU A 227 -0.83 4.72 17.57
C GLU A 227 -0.05 3.74 16.68
N ASN A 228 -0.61 3.42 15.51
CA ASN A 228 -0.01 2.46 14.60
C ASN A 228 1.27 2.99 13.93
N ILE A 229 1.46 4.31 13.82
CA ILE A 229 2.70 4.88 13.24
C ILE A 229 3.79 5.14 14.28
N MET A 230 3.46 5.17 15.58
CA MET A 230 4.44 5.39 16.66
C MET A 230 5.67 4.50 16.52
N TYR A 231 6.85 5.07 16.76
CA TYR A 231 8.12 4.34 16.68
C TYR A 231 8.10 3.10 17.58
N ASN A 232 8.43 1.95 16.99
CA ASN A 232 8.69 0.72 17.70
C ASN A 232 9.91 0.06 17.07
N LYS A 233 10.88 -0.37 17.90
CA LYS A 233 12.10 -1.05 17.43
C LYS A 233 11.83 -2.37 16.70
N THR A 234 10.66 -2.98 16.90
CA THR A 234 10.25 -4.23 16.24
C THR A 234 9.58 -4.00 14.88
N LYS A 235 9.24 -2.75 14.55
CA LYS A 235 8.75 -2.34 13.23
C LYS A 235 9.91 -2.32 12.24
N ASP A 236 9.90 -3.33 11.39
CA ASP A 236 10.93 -3.55 10.39
C ASP A 236 10.34 -4.10 9.10
N VAL A 237 10.96 -3.73 7.99
CA VAL A 237 10.67 -4.31 6.68
C VAL A 237 12.02 -4.79 6.14
N PRO A 238 12.40 -6.05 6.39
CA PRO A 238 13.74 -6.54 6.07
C PRO A 238 14.11 -6.27 4.61
N PHE A 239 15.35 -5.86 4.40
CA PHE A 239 15.94 -5.45 3.11
C PHE A 239 15.34 -4.17 2.49
N LEU A 240 14.03 -3.95 2.60
CA LEU A 240 13.33 -2.77 2.05
C LEU A 240 13.50 -1.51 2.90
N LYS A 241 13.73 -1.62 4.21
CA LYS A 241 13.81 -0.47 5.10
C LYS A 241 14.84 0.58 4.66
N GLU A 242 16.00 0.17 4.17
CA GLU A 242 16.99 1.12 3.66
C GLU A 242 16.50 1.84 2.40
N MET A 243 15.80 1.13 1.50
CA MET A 243 15.16 1.72 0.32
C MET A 243 14.08 2.72 0.74
N MET A 244 13.23 2.36 1.71
CA MET A 244 12.19 3.25 2.23
C MET A 244 12.78 4.52 2.85
N LEU A 245 13.84 4.39 3.65
CA LEU A 245 14.52 5.51 4.31
C LEU A 245 15.44 6.30 3.37
N TYR A 246 15.60 5.88 2.11
CA TYR A 246 16.34 6.62 1.09
C TYR A 246 15.70 7.98 0.81
N TRP A 247 14.38 8.07 0.89
CA TRP A 247 13.62 9.32 0.81
C TRP A 247 13.22 9.81 2.20
N SER A 248 13.31 11.12 2.42
CA SER A 248 12.89 11.74 3.68
C SER A 248 11.41 11.47 4.03
N SER A 249 10.57 11.24 3.02
CA SER A 249 9.15 10.87 3.18
C SER A 249 8.96 9.51 3.86
N GLY A 250 9.85 8.54 3.67
CA GLY A 250 9.70 7.21 4.25
C GLY A 250 9.94 7.15 5.76
N TRP A 251 10.54 8.20 6.34
CA TRP A 251 10.86 8.25 7.77
C TRP A 251 9.62 8.30 8.66
N SER A 252 8.59 9.07 8.24
CA SER A 252 7.37 9.24 9.03
C SER A 252 6.65 7.91 9.24
N GLY A 253 6.69 7.00 8.26
CA GLY A 253 6.14 5.65 8.36
C GLY A 253 6.73 4.83 9.51
N PHE A 254 7.93 5.15 9.99
CA PHE A 254 8.56 4.53 11.15
C PHE A 254 8.38 5.34 12.45
N GLY A 255 7.54 6.37 12.44
CA GLY A 255 7.40 7.32 13.55
C GLY A 255 8.66 8.17 13.75
N LEU A 256 9.45 8.37 12.70
CA LEU A 256 10.69 9.16 12.72
C LEU A 256 10.51 10.48 11.95
N ASN A 257 11.20 11.51 12.39
CA ASN A 257 11.25 12.80 11.69
C ASN A 257 12.63 13.00 11.08
N TYR A 258 12.68 13.17 9.75
CA TYR A 258 13.92 13.51 9.06
C TYR A 258 14.29 14.99 9.24
N PHE A 259 13.28 15.87 9.24
CA PHE A 259 13.46 17.30 9.43
C PHE A 259 13.33 17.69 10.91
N PRO A 260 14.05 18.72 11.36
CA PRO A 260 13.86 19.27 12.71
C PRO A 260 12.43 19.74 12.96
N GLU A 261 11.99 19.67 14.22
CA GLU A 261 10.70 20.21 14.65
C GLU A 261 10.54 21.68 14.25
N GLY A 262 9.37 22.05 13.75
CA GLY A 262 9.04 23.42 13.33
C GLY A 262 9.51 23.79 11.91
N THR A 263 10.10 22.87 11.15
CA THR A 263 10.41 23.11 9.73
C THR A 263 9.13 23.28 8.92
N ARG A 264 8.92 24.46 8.32
CA ARG A 264 7.78 24.72 7.42
C ARG A 264 8.05 24.11 6.05
N GLY A 265 7.25 23.13 5.66
CA GLY A 265 7.40 22.39 4.41
C GLY A 265 8.50 21.33 4.50
N HIS A 266 8.15 20.09 4.19
CA HIS A 266 9.06 18.95 4.23
C HIS A 266 9.31 18.47 2.80
N PRO A 267 10.30 19.05 2.07
CA PRO A 267 10.59 18.58 0.73
C PRO A 267 11.02 17.11 0.77
N ILE A 268 10.58 16.33 -0.21
CA ILE A 268 11.07 14.96 -0.37
C ILE A 268 12.49 15.05 -0.91
N THR A 269 13.45 14.54 -0.14
CA THR A 269 14.89 14.61 -0.47
C THR A 269 15.56 13.28 -0.24
N LYS A 270 16.66 13.04 -0.97
CA LYS A 270 17.51 11.87 -0.75
C LYS A 270 18.24 12.02 0.58
N THR A 271 18.24 10.97 1.38
CA THR A 271 18.97 10.92 2.66
C THR A 271 20.42 10.48 2.48
N PHE A 272 20.76 9.97 1.29
CA PHE A 272 22.09 9.51 0.94
C PHE A 272 22.41 9.78 -0.54
N ILE A 273 23.67 10.12 -0.82
CA ILE A 273 24.21 10.22 -2.18
C ILE A 273 25.44 9.31 -2.24
N ALA A 274 25.42 8.34 -3.14
CA ALA A 274 26.50 7.37 -3.30
C ALA A 274 27.72 7.96 -3.98
N GLU A 275 28.90 7.47 -3.61
CA GLU A 275 30.12 7.64 -4.40
C GLU A 275 30.01 6.78 -5.67
N GLU A 276 30.53 7.29 -6.80
CA GLU A 276 30.56 6.58 -8.08
C GLU A 276 32.00 6.21 -8.44
N GLU A 277 32.19 5.07 -9.10
CA GLU A 277 33.50 4.70 -9.65
C GLU A 277 34.01 5.76 -10.64
N ILE A 278 35.31 6.05 -10.60
CA ILE A 278 35.98 7.10 -11.41
C ILE A 278 36.18 6.69 -12.85
#